data_AF-A0AAC8X1A7-F1
#
_entry.id   AF-A0AAC8X1A7-F1
#
_cell.length_a   1.000
_cell.length_b   1.000
_cell.length_c   1.000
_cell.angle_alpha   90.00
_cell.angle_beta   90.00
_cell.angle_gamma   90.00
#
_symmetry.space_group_name_H-M   'P 1'
#
loop_
_entity.id
_entity.type
_entity.pdbx_description
1 polymer ?
#
loop_
_entity_poly.entity_id
_entity_poly.type
_entity_poly.pdbx_seq_one_letter_code
_entity_poly.pdbx_strand_id
1 'polypeptide(L)'
;MKKKNINWLRLLAYLALLIIFILLSPFILVVAPILALFFYKIKPNNQWLRNSLIASAAALIGTIVIFSIDTGETEADQTDLQPQEQVITSDQDADENSADDSESAAEEAAAKSAKDASQKSSKESYDKKLAAESSARQASSMKRAESESKEKAAAESKVKAESEIASQASAEFTKVRTVPAGQTYIEINNNIPYFTDADITSTEAYESYGELDSLGRVTAANAVLGVELMPTTERGDISDIKPTGWQQAKYANVSGGWLYNRSHLIGHQLTGEDANARNLMTGTRWFNVEGMLPFENFVANYIEQTENHVRYRVTPAFEGDNLLASGVYMEGLSIEDNGATIQFNIYVPNIQPDVEINYADGSSVGPEGPTQDESLPNLNQSSTVSETAPAAESAPATTAPASGGDVSSVDANGNGQVTIKEAKAAGFSMPIYSDHWLYPYMDDRDGDGMVGE
;
A
#
# COMPACT_ATOMS: atom_id res chain seq x y z
N MET A 1 -77.07 -7.26 -14.51
CA MET A 1 -76.06 -6.33 -15.09
C MET A 1 -75.01 -5.93 -14.03
N LYS A 2 -74.10 -6.83 -13.60
CA LYS A 2 -73.09 -6.53 -12.55
C LYS A 2 -71.70 -7.19 -12.73
N LYS A 3 -71.34 -7.70 -13.91
CA LYS A 3 -70.04 -8.38 -14.13
C LYS A 3 -69.09 -7.75 -15.16
N LYS A 4 -69.47 -6.65 -15.84
CA LYS A 4 -68.60 -6.00 -16.85
C LYS A 4 -67.68 -4.88 -16.31
N ASN A 5 -67.86 -4.42 -15.07
CA ASN A 5 -67.12 -3.25 -14.54
C ASN A 5 -65.87 -3.58 -13.70
N ILE A 6 -65.59 -4.85 -13.40
CA ILE A 6 -64.48 -5.23 -12.50
C ILE A 6 -63.11 -5.15 -13.20
N ASN A 7 -63.05 -5.41 -14.51
CA ASN A 7 -61.77 -5.37 -15.25
C ASN A 7 -61.26 -3.94 -15.46
N TRP A 8 -62.15 -2.94 -15.62
CA TRP A 8 -61.75 -1.55 -15.82
C TRP A 8 -61.25 -0.90 -14.53
N LEU A 9 -61.85 -1.22 -13.37
CA LEU A 9 -61.33 -0.79 -12.08
C LEU A 9 -59.95 -1.41 -11.77
N ARG A 10 -59.72 -2.66 -12.15
CA ARG A 10 -58.39 -3.29 -12.01
C ARG A 10 -57.37 -2.62 -12.92
N LEU A 11 -57.73 -2.32 -14.16
CA LEU A 11 -56.86 -1.60 -15.09
C LEU A 11 -56.48 -0.22 -14.56
N LEU A 12 -57.45 0.53 -14.03
CA LEU A 12 -57.21 1.82 -13.39
C LEU A 12 -56.34 1.70 -12.13
N ALA A 13 -56.53 0.65 -11.33
CA ALA A 13 -55.67 0.39 -10.17
C ALA A 13 -54.23 0.06 -10.57
N TYR A 14 -54.02 -0.71 -11.65
CA TYR A 14 -52.68 -0.97 -12.19
C TYR A 14 -52.03 0.28 -12.76
N LEU A 15 -52.80 1.13 -13.46
CA LEU A 15 -52.30 2.40 -13.99
C LEU A 15 -51.93 3.38 -12.86
N ALA A 16 -52.74 3.44 -11.80
CA ALA A 16 -52.45 4.24 -10.62
C ALA A 16 -51.19 3.73 -9.89
N LEU A 17 -51.03 2.41 -9.74
CA LEU A 17 -49.81 1.81 -9.17
C LEU A 17 -48.58 2.08 -10.04
N LEU A 18 -48.71 2.03 -11.36
CA LEU A 18 -47.64 2.36 -12.30
C LEU A 18 -47.22 3.83 -12.17
N ILE A 19 -48.17 4.76 -12.09
CA ILE A 19 -47.90 6.19 -11.92
C ILE A 19 -47.25 6.46 -10.55
N ILE A 20 -47.73 5.82 -9.48
CA ILE A 20 -47.11 5.90 -8.15
C ILE A 20 -45.67 5.36 -8.18
N PHE A 21 -45.44 4.26 -8.90
CA PHE A 21 -44.10 3.69 -9.06
C PHE A 21 -43.18 4.62 -9.87
N ILE A 22 -43.68 5.27 -10.92
CA ILE A 22 -42.92 6.26 -11.71
C ILE A 22 -42.61 7.52 -10.89
N LEU A 23 -43.54 7.98 -10.04
CA LEU A 23 -43.33 9.16 -9.19
C LEU A 23 -42.42 8.88 -7.98
N LEU A 24 -42.44 7.66 -7.43
CA LEU A 24 -41.58 7.25 -6.31
C LEU A 24 -40.22 6.69 -6.75
N SER A 25 -40.11 6.18 -7.98
CA SER A 25 -38.87 5.69 -8.61
C SER A 25 -37.67 6.64 -8.41
N PRO A 26 -37.77 7.94 -8.74
CA PRO A 26 -36.63 8.86 -8.56
C PRO A 26 -36.28 9.05 -7.07
N PHE A 27 -37.26 9.01 -6.17
CA PHE A 27 -37.02 9.13 -4.74
C PHE A 27 -36.35 7.89 -4.16
N ILE A 28 -36.76 6.70 -4.59
CA ILE A 28 -36.16 5.42 -4.20
C ILE A 28 -34.73 5.30 -4.73
N LEU A 29 -34.49 5.72 -5.99
CA LEU A 29 -33.16 5.69 -6.61
C LEU A 29 -32.15 6.65 -5.96
N VAL A 30 -32.61 7.71 -5.30
CA VAL A 30 -31.74 8.65 -4.58
C VAL A 30 -31.61 8.29 -3.10
N VAL A 31 -32.71 7.95 -2.43
CA VAL A 31 -32.72 7.71 -0.98
C VAL A 31 -32.16 6.34 -0.61
N ALA A 32 -32.37 5.30 -1.43
CA ALA A 32 -31.84 3.96 -1.17
C ALA A 32 -30.29 3.91 -1.15
N PRO A 33 -29.55 4.50 -2.11
CA PRO A 33 -28.09 4.52 -2.04
C PRO A 33 -27.56 5.39 -0.88
N ILE A 34 -28.23 6.49 -0.53
CA ILE A 34 -27.84 7.33 0.61
C ILE A 34 -27.98 6.55 1.94
N LEU A 35 -29.09 5.85 2.13
CA LEU A 35 -29.28 4.98 3.30
C LEU A 35 -28.30 3.80 3.29
N ALA A 36 -28.04 3.19 2.15
CA ALA A 36 -27.09 2.09 2.04
C ALA A 36 -25.65 2.53 2.37
N LEU A 37 -25.23 3.73 1.94
CA LEU A 37 -23.95 4.34 2.31
C LEU A 37 -23.88 4.66 3.81
N PHE A 38 -24.97 5.19 4.39
CA PHE A 38 -25.06 5.45 5.83
C PHE A 38 -24.92 4.17 6.66
N PHE A 39 -25.59 3.08 6.26
CA PHE A 39 -25.50 1.78 6.95
C PHE A 39 -24.18 1.04 6.68
N TYR A 40 -23.56 1.21 5.50
CA TYR A 40 -22.22 0.69 5.22
C TYR A 40 -21.16 1.31 6.14
N LYS A 41 -21.28 2.61 6.44
CA LYS A 41 -20.39 3.30 7.39
C LYS A 41 -20.54 2.81 8.84
N ILE A 42 -21.69 2.23 9.20
CA ILE A 42 -21.98 1.70 10.54
C ILE A 42 -21.62 0.20 10.66
N LYS A 43 -21.77 -0.59 9.59
CA LYS A 43 -21.42 -2.03 9.55
C LYS A 43 -20.82 -2.43 8.19
N PRO A 44 -19.52 -2.24 7.96
CA PRO A 44 -18.87 -2.46 6.66
C PRO A 44 -18.78 -3.95 6.25
N ASN A 45 -18.87 -4.89 7.20
CA ASN A 45 -18.67 -6.32 6.92
C ASN A 45 -19.95 -7.12 6.58
N ASN A 46 -21.08 -6.45 6.29
CA ASN A 46 -22.31 -7.13 5.93
C ASN A 46 -22.42 -7.36 4.41
N GLN A 47 -22.29 -8.62 3.98
CA GLN A 47 -22.35 -9.01 2.57
C GLN A 47 -23.64 -8.59 1.86
N TRP A 48 -24.78 -8.51 2.57
CA TRP A 48 -26.05 -8.08 1.98
C TRP A 48 -26.04 -6.59 1.59
N LEU A 49 -25.43 -5.73 2.41
CA LEU A 49 -25.31 -4.28 2.15
C LEU A 49 -24.36 -4.00 0.98
N ARG A 50 -23.26 -4.76 0.86
CA ARG A 50 -22.32 -4.68 -0.28
C ARG A 50 -22.99 -5.08 -1.60
N ASN A 51 -23.72 -6.19 -1.62
CA ASN A 51 -24.42 -6.66 -2.82
C ASN A 51 -25.57 -5.70 -3.22
N SER A 52 -26.20 -5.04 -2.24
CA SER A 52 -27.24 -4.02 -2.48
C SER A 52 -26.69 -2.73 -3.10
N LEU A 53 -25.51 -2.26 -2.67
CA LEU A 53 -24.81 -1.10 -3.26
C LEU A 53 -24.36 -1.36 -4.70
N ILE A 54 -23.86 -2.57 -4.99
CA ILE A 54 -23.44 -2.96 -6.35
C ILE A 54 -24.65 -3.06 -7.29
N ALA A 55 -25.76 -3.65 -6.84
CA ALA A 55 -26.98 -3.76 -7.64
C ALA A 55 -27.62 -2.40 -7.94
N SER A 56 -27.59 -1.46 -6.99
CA SER A 56 -28.12 -0.10 -7.18
C SER A 56 -27.24 0.75 -8.11
N ALA A 57 -25.92 0.62 -8.04
CA ALA A 57 -25.01 1.26 -9.00
C ALA A 57 -25.22 0.77 -10.44
N ALA A 58 -25.40 -0.54 -10.63
CA ALA A 58 -25.68 -1.12 -11.95
C ALA A 58 -27.03 -0.65 -12.53
N ALA A 59 -28.06 -0.50 -11.69
CA ALA A 59 -29.37 0.00 -12.11
C ALA A 59 -29.33 1.48 -12.54
N LEU A 60 -28.54 2.31 -11.86
CA LEU A 60 -28.39 3.74 -12.16
C LEU A 60 -27.62 3.99 -13.46
N ILE A 61 -26.64 3.13 -13.77
CA ILE A 61 -25.92 3.15 -15.06
C ILE A 61 -26.86 2.70 -16.19
N GLY A 62 -27.70 1.69 -15.95
CA GLY A 62 -28.68 1.22 -16.93
C GLY A 62 -29.73 2.27 -17.32
N THR A 63 -30.18 3.11 -16.38
CA THR A 63 -31.15 4.18 -16.67
C THR A 63 -30.54 5.35 -17.43
N ILE A 64 -29.26 5.67 -17.20
CA ILE A 64 -28.52 6.70 -17.95
C ILE A 64 -28.32 6.27 -19.40
N VAL A 65 -27.99 5.00 -19.66
CA VAL A 65 -27.80 4.47 -21.02
C VAL A 65 -29.11 4.45 -21.83
N ILE A 66 -30.27 4.27 -21.18
CA ILE A 66 -31.58 4.31 -21.86
C ILE A 66 -32.01 5.75 -22.21
N PHE A 67 -31.63 6.75 -21.41
CA PHE A 67 -31.96 8.16 -21.68
C PHE A 67 -30.99 8.87 -22.65
N SER A 68 -29.78 8.35 -22.85
CA SER A 68 -28.80 8.93 -23.79
C SER A 68 -28.98 8.51 -25.25
N ILE A 69 -30.01 7.70 -25.58
CA ILE A 69 -30.27 7.25 -26.96
C ILE A 69 -31.30 8.14 -27.70
N ASP A 70 -32.01 9.05 -27.01
CA ASP A 70 -33.17 9.76 -27.60
C ASP A 70 -33.12 11.30 -27.56
N THR A 71 -31.93 11.92 -27.62
CA THR A 71 -31.82 13.37 -27.87
C THR A 71 -30.66 13.69 -28.80
N GLY A 72 -30.93 13.64 -30.09
CA GLY A 72 -29.99 13.99 -31.14
C GLY A 72 -30.66 14.70 -32.32
N GLU A 73 -31.53 15.67 -32.06
CA GLU A 73 -31.88 16.69 -33.06
C GLU A 73 -30.91 17.88 -32.89
N THR A 74 -30.00 18.03 -33.86
CA THR A 74 -29.15 19.21 -33.98
C THR A 74 -29.84 20.25 -34.85
N GLU A 75 -30.30 21.34 -34.23
CA GLU A 75 -30.61 22.59 -34.93
C GLU A 75 -29.32 23.18 -35.53
N ALA A 76 -29.43 23.61 -36.79
CA ALA A 76 -28.38 24.35 -37.48
C ALA A 76 -28.43 25.82 -37.04
N ASP A 77 -27.36 26.31 -36.40
CA ASP A 77 -27.11 27.75 -36.26
C ASP A 77 -26.15 28.20 -37.36
N GLN A 78 -26.52 29.31 -37.98
CA GLN A 78 -25.99 29.86 -39.21
C GLN A 78 -25.30 31.18 -38.87
N THR A 79 -23.96 31.22 -38.88
CA THR A 79 -23.23 32.49 -38.99
C THR A 79 -22.07 32.39 -39.98
N ASP A 80 -22.34 33.06 -41.12
CA ASP A 80 -21.50 33.81 -42.06
C ASP A 80 -19.97 33.82 -41.86
N LEU A 81 -19.24 33.65 -42.97
CA LEU A 81 -18.17 34.55 -43.44
C LEU A 81 -17.67 34.11 -44.84
N GLN A 82 -17.63 35.09 -45.75
CA GLN A 82 -17.19 35.02 -47.16
C GLN A 82 -15.71 34.63 -47.36
N PRO A 83 -15.29 34.40 -48.62
CA PRO A 83 -14.17 35.20 -49.13
C PRO A 83 -14.43 35.84 -50.50
N GLN A 84 -13.96 37.09 -50.58
CA GLN A 84 -13.78 37.91 -51.77
C GLN A 84 -12.55 37.44 -52.57
N GLU A 85 -12.60 37.53 -53.90
CA GLU A 85 -11.41 37.90 -54.67
C GLU A 85 -11.77 38.82 -55.83
N GLN A 86 -10.92 39.83 -56.01
CA GLN A 86 -11.08 41.10 -56.70
C GLN A 86 -10.64 41.03 -58.18
N VAL A 87 -11.40 41.65 -59.11
CA VAL A 87 -11.15 42.95 -59.80
C VAL A 87 -10.42 42.81 -61.14
N ILE A 88 -10.98 43.44 -62.19
CA ILE A 88 -10.38 44.52 -63.02
C ILE A 88 -11.21 44.74 -64.31
N THR A 89 -11.90 45.90 -64.34
CA THR A 89 -12.11 46.93 -65.41
C THR A 89 -12.44 46.50 -66.86
N SER A 90 -13.23 47.21 -67.67
CA SER A 90 -13.94 48.50 -67.63
C SER A 90 -14.75 48.63 -68.93
N ASP A 91 -15.76 49.49 -68.89
CA ASP A 91 -16.33 50.32 -69.96
C ASP A 91 -17.37 49.80 -70.98
N GLN A 92 -18.42 50.63 -71.05
CA GLN A 92 -19.23 51.10 -72.19
C GLN A 92 -20.50 50.35 -72.63
N ASP A 93 -21.61 50.99 -72.23
CA ASP A 93 -22.72 51.55 -73.04
C ASP A 93 -23.45 50.72 -74.11
N ALA A 94 -24.78 50.73 -73.92
CA ALA A 94 -25.90 50.65 -74.86
C ALA A 94 -25.62 50.57 -76.37
N ASP A 95 -26.29 49.65 -77.09
CA ASP A 95 -27.53 50.01 -77.80
C ASP A 95 -28.25 48.80 -78.45
N GLU A 96 -29.56 48.99 -78.61
CA GLU A 96 -30.53 48.46 -79.58
C GLU A 96 -30.36 47.10 -80.30
N ASN A 97 -31.33 46.22 -80.03
CA ASN A 97 -32.30 45.63 -80.97
C ASN A 97 -31.82 45.07 -82.33
N SER A 98 -31.96 43.76 -82.55
CA SER A 98 -32.84 43.17 -83.59
C SER A 98 -32.57 41.68 -83.85
N ALA A 99 -33.68 40.96 -84.00
CA ALA A 99 -33.99 39.81 -84.83
C ALA A 99 -32.93 38.75 -85.24
N ASP A 100 -33.42 37.51 -85.11
CA ASP A 100 -33.40 36.41 -86.08
C ASP A 100 -32.48 35.21 -85.86
N ASP A 101 -33.17 34.11 -85.53
CA ASP A 101 -33.08 32.76 -86.06
C ASP A 101 -31.79 31.92 -86.01
N SER A 102 -31.99 30.75 -85.40
CA SER A 102 -31.50 29.43 -85.81
C SER A 102 -30.05 29.07 -85.49
N GLU A 103 -29.84 28.50 -84.30
CA GLU A 103 -29.08 27.26 -84.06
C GLU A 103 -28.96 27.04 -82.54
N SER A 104 -29.86 26.25 -81.92
CA SER A 104 -29.67 25.93 -80.48
C SER A 104 -30.13 24.53 -80.04
N ALA A 105 -30.43 23.60 -80.96
CA ALA A 105 -30.78 22.24 -80.55
C ALA A 105 -29.56 21.31 -80.35
N ALA A 106 -28.41 21.60 -80.99
CA ALA A 106 -27.21 20.78 -80.88
C ALA A 106 -26.26 21.25 -79.75
N GLU A 107 -26.16 22.56 -79.52
CA GLU A 107 -25.27 23.16 -78.53
C GLU A 107 -25.86 23.10 -77.11
N GLU A 108 -27.20 23.19 -76.97
CA GLU A 108 -27.90 23.00 -75.71
C GLU A 108 -27.92 21.51 -75.26
N ALA A 109 -27.97 20.57 -76.21
CA ALA A 109 -27.85 19.14 -75.93
C ALA A 109 -26.41 18.73 -75.54
N ALA A 110 -25.39 19.33 -76.17
CA ALA A 110 -23.99 19.14 -75.81
C ALA A 110 -23.64 19.77 -74.44
N ALA A 111 -24.16 20.96 -74.15
CA ALA A 111 -23.99 21.63 -72.86
C ALA A 111 -24.70 20.87 -71.71
N LYS A 112 -25.87 20.28 -71.97
CA LYS A 112 -26.59 19.43 -71.00
C LYS A 112 -25.89 18.10 -70.76
N SER A 113 -25.38 17.45 -71.81
CA SER A 113 -24.56 16.24 -71.70
C SER A 113 -23.23 16.47 -70.98
N ALA A 114 -22.60 17.64 -71.12
CA ALA A 114 -21.38 18.01 -70.40
C ALA A 114 -21.65 18.32 -68.90
N LYS A 115 -22.81 18.92 -68.58
CA LYS A 115 -23.24 19.18 -67.20
C LYS A 115 -23.61 17.91 -66.45
N ASP A 116 -24.31 16.98 -67.11
CA ASP A 116 -24.65 15.66 -66.55
C ASP A 116 -23.41 14.77 -66.36
N ALA A 117 -22.44 14.83 -67.27
CA ALA A 117 -21.15 14.14 -67.13
C ALA A 117 -20.29 14.72 -65.98
N SER A 118 -20.28 16.05 -65.82
CA SER A 118 -19.59 16.74 -64.72
C SER A 118 -20.24 16.41 -63.36
N GLN A 119 -21.58 16.42 -63.27
CA GLN A 119 -22.31 16.02 -62.05
C GLN A 119 -22.19 14.53 -61.71
N LYS A 120 -22.08 13.65 -62.71
CA LYS A 120 -21.82 12.22 -62.48
C LYS A 120 -20.40 11.97 -61.95
N SER A 121 -19.40 12.67 -62.50
CA SER A 121 -18.02 12.57 -62.04
C SER A 121 -17.82 13.12 -60.62
N SER A 122 -18.53 14.20 -60.26
CA SER A 122 -18.48 14.77 -58.92
C SER A 122 -19.18 13.89 -57.89
N LYS A 123 -20.28 13.23 -58.26
CA LYS A 123 -20.98 12.25 -57.42
C LYS A 123 -20.16 10.98 -57.19
N GLU A 124 -19.54 10.43 -58.24
CA GLU A 124 -18.62 9.27 -58.10
C GLU A 124 -17.40 9.59 -57.23
N SER A 125 -16.86 10.81 -57.32
CA SER A 125 -15.79 11.29 -56.43
C SER A 125 -16.26 11.38 -54.97
N TYR A 126 -17.47 11.90 -54.75
CA TYR A 126 -18.06 12.03 -53.42
C TYR A 126 -18.34 10.66 -52.78
N ASP A 127 -18.91 9.73 -53.54
CA ASP A 127 -19.19 8.36 -53.09
C ASP A 127 -17.89 7.60 -52.77
N LYS A 128 -16.83 7.81 -53.57
CA LYS A 128 -15.51 7.22 -53.33
C LYS A 128 -14.83 7.78 -52.08
N LYS A 129 -14.99 9.09 -51.81
CA LYS A 129 -14.53 9.71 -50.56
C LYS A 129 -15.29 9.17 -49.35
N LEU A 130 -16.61 9.04 -49.45
CA LEU A 130 -17.45 8.46 -48.39
C LEU A 130 -17.08 7.00 -48.09
N ALA A 131 -16.81 6.20 -49.12
CA ALA A 131 -16.37 4.82 -48.99
C ALA A 131 -14.97 4.70 -48.38
N ALA A 132 -14.07 5.63 -48.69
CA ALA A 132 -12.74 5.68 -48.08
C ALA A 132 -12.81 6.09 -46.60
N GLU A 133 -13.64 7.08 -46.26
CA GLU A 133 -13.87 7.51 -44.87
C GLU A 133 -14.55 6.42 -44.03
N SER A 134 -15.53 5.70 -44.58
CA SER A 134 -16.17 4.58 -43.88
C SER A 134 -15.19 3.43 -43.63
N SER A 135 -14.36 3.09 -44.63
CA SER A 135 -13.31 2.07 -44.50
C SER A 135 -12.25 2.46 -43.46
N ALA A 136 -11.85 3.73 -43.42
CA ALA A 136 -10.90 4.25 -42.44
C ALA A 136 -11.48 4.21 -41.01
N ARG A 137 -12.75 4.59 -40.84
CA ARG A 137 -13.46 4.48 -39.55
C ARG A 137 -13.54 3.03 -39.08
N GLN A 138 -13.85 2.11 -39.98
CA GLN A 138 -13.93 0.68 -39.66
C GLN A 138 -12.57 0.07 -39.27
N ALA A 139 -11.49 0.48 -39.95
CA ALA A 139 -10.13 0.08 -39.56
C ALA A 139 -9.72 0.65 -38.19
N SER A 140 -10.12 1.89 -37.87
CA SER A 140 -9.87 2.49 -36.55
C SER A 140 -10.64 1.81 -35.42
N SER A 141 -11.90 1.40 -35.66
CA SER A 141 -12.71 0.71 -34.65
C SER A 141 -12.19 -0.70 -34.37
N MET A 142 -11.73 -1.42 -35.40
CA MET A 142 -11.08 -2.73 -35.24
C MET A 142 -9.78 -2.64 -34.46
N LYS A 143 -8.92 -1.64 -34.74
CA LYS A 143 -7.69 -1.41 -33.96
C LYS A 143 -7.98 -1.11 -32.49
N ARG A 144 -9.00 -0.30 -32.22
CA ARG A 144 -9.43 0.03 -30.85
C ARG A 144 -10.00 -1.20 -30.12
N ALA A 145 -10.82 -2.00 -30.80
CA ALA A 145 -11.34 -3.25 -30.23
C ALA A 145 -10.20 -4.25 -29.94
N GLU A 146 -9.18 -4.32 -30.80
CA GLU A 146 -8.02 -5.17 -30.57
C GLU A 146 -7.18 -4.66 -29.38
N SER A 147 -6.94 -3.35 -29.24
CA SER A 147 -6.24 -2.80 -28.07
C SER A 147 -7.00 -3.02 -26.77
N GLU A 148 -8.32 -2.77 -26.76
CA GLU A 148 -9.18 -3.01 -25.61
C GLU A 148 -9.20 -4.50 -25.22
N SER A 149 -9.17 -5.42 -26.20
CA SER A 149 -9.10 -6.86 -25.93
C SER A 149 -7.76 -7.28 -25.31
N LYS A 150 -6.64 -6.67 -25.72
CA LYS A 150 -5.31 -6.93 -25.17
C LYS A 150 -5.15 -6.37 -23.77
N GLU A 151 -5.64 -5.15 -23.52
CA GLU A 151 -5.67 -4.55 -22.18
C GLU A 151 -6.51 -5.38 -21.21
N LYS A 152 -7.68 -5.86 -21.64
CA LYS A 152 -8.53 -6.74 -20.84
C LYS A 152 -7.83 -8.06 -20.51
N ALA A 153 -7.20 -8.70 -21.50
CA ALA A 153 -6.45 -9.94 -21.28
C ALA A 153 -5.24 -9.73 -20.34
N ALA A 154 -4.55 -8.60 -20.46
CA ALA A 154 -3.45 -8.23 -19.57
C ALA A 154 -3.94 -8.01 -18.14
N ALA A 155 -5.03 -7.27 -17.94
CA ALA A 155 -5.64 -7.05 -16.63
C ALA A 155 -6.11 -8.36 -15.98
N GLU A 156 -6.76 -9.25 -16.73
CA GLU A 156 -7.16 -10.58 -16.25
C GLU A 156 -5.94 -11.43 -15.84
N SER A 157 -4.85 -11.37 -16.60
CA SER A 157 -3.61 -12.07 -16.25
C SER A 157 -2.95 -11.52 -14.98
N LYS A 158 -2.98 -10.20 -14.79
CA LYS A 158 -2.43 -9.52 -13.61
C LYS A 158 -3.21 -9.94 -12.35
N VAL A 159 -4.54 -9.86 -12.39
CA VAL A 159 -5.41 -10.26 -11.27
C VAL A 159 -5.18 -11.72 -10.88
N LYS A 160 -4.99 -12.60 -11.87
CA LYS A 160 -4.69 -14.00 -11.62
C LYS A 160 -3.35 -14.17 -10.89
N ALA A 161 -2.30 -13.48 -11.34
CA ALA A 161 -0.98 -13.53 -10.72
C ALA A 161 -1.01 -12.99 -9.27
N GLU A 162 -1.68 -11.87 -9.03
CA GLU A 162 -1.84 -11.30 -7.68
C GLU A 162 -2.59 -12.25 -6.75
N SER A 163 -3.65 -12.91 -7.23
CA SER A 163 -4.37 -13.93 -6.47
C SER A 163 -3.51 -15.16 -6.13
N GLU A 164 -2.62 -15.57 -7.03
CA GLU A 164 -1.69 -16.68 -6.79
C GLU A 164 -0.65 -16.31 -5.72
N ILE A 165 -0.09 -15.09 -5.76
CA ILE A 165 0.84 -14.57 -4.74
C ILE A 165 0.15 -14.54 -3.37
N ALA A 166 -1.06 -13.98 -3.28
CA ALA A 166 -1.81 -13.92 -2.03
C ALA A 166 -2.12 -15.33 -1.47
N SER A 167 -2.45 -16.28 -2.34
CA SER A 167 -2.66 -17.68 -1.93
C SER A 167 -1.38 -18.33 -1.42
N GLN A 168 -0.23 -18.05 -2.03
CA GLN A 168 1.07 -18.56 -1.58
C GLN A 168 1.44 -17.98 -0.22
N ALA A 169 1.30 -16.67 -0.05
CA ALA A 169 1.51 -15.97 1.22
C ALA A 169 0.67 -16.59 2.35
N SER A 170 -0.64 -16.75 2.12
CA SER A 170 -1.55 -17.35 3.10
C SER A 170 -1.19 -18.80 3.44
N ALA A 171 -0.76 -19.59 2.47
CA ALA A 171 -0.30 -20.95 2.69
C ALA A 171 1.07 -21.02 3.38
N GLU A 172 1.88 -19.96 3.30
CA GLU A 172 3.19 -19.88 3.91
C GLU A 172 3.11 -19.43 5.37
N PHE A 173 2.39 -18.35 5.66
CA PHE A 173 2.35 -17.75 7.00
C PHE A 173 1.64 -18.60 8.06
N THR A 174 0.99 -19.68 7.66
CA THR A 174 0.40 -20.67 8.58
C THR A 174 1.41 -21.74 9.03
N LYS A 175 2.61 -21.77 8.45
CA LYS A 175 3.64 -22.75 8.78
C LYS A 175 4.55 -22.21 9.87
N VAL A 176 4.86 -23.05 10.85
CA VAL A 176 5.98 -22.80 11.77
C VAL A 176 7.27 -23.28 11.11
N ARG A 177 8.33 -22.46 11.18
CA ARG A 177 9.63 -22.77 10.61
C ARG A 177 10.65 -23.02 11.71
N THR A 178 11.63 -23.87 11.42
CA THR A 178 12.77 -24.12 12.31
C THR A 178 13.96 -23.33 11.80
N VAL A 179 14.55 -22.52 12.68
CA VAL A 179 15.76 -21.77 12.40
C VAL A 179 16.97 -22.57 12.91
N PRO A 180 18.03 -22.77 12.11
CA PRO A 180 19.23 -23.44 12.55
C PRO A 180 19.88 -22.75 13.76
N ALA A 181 20.47 -23.54 14.66
CA ALA A 181 21.17 -23.00 15.82
C ALA A 181 22.27 -22.01 15.41
N GLY A 182 22.34 -20.87 16.09
CA GLY A 182 23.26 -19.78 15.79
C GLY A 182 22.80 -18.81 14.70
N GLN A 183 21.64 -19.04 14.08
CA GLN A 183 20.99 -18.06 13.20
C GLN A 183 19.85 -17.36 13.94
N THR A 184 19.65 -16.07 13.64
CA THR A 184 18.56 -15.27 14.22
C THR A 184 17.25 -15.39 13.43
N TYR A 185 17.33 -15.72 12.14
CA TYR A 185 16.19 -15.89 11.24
C TYR A 185 16.54 -16.86 10.10
N ILE A 186 15.54 -17.22 9.30
CA ILE A 186 15.74 -17.80 7.96
C ILE A 186 15.06 -16.94 6.90
N GLU A 187 15.62 -16.93 5.70
CA GLU A 187 14.98 -16.32 4.54
C GLU A 187 13.83 -17.19 4.03
N ILE A 188 12.76 -16.53 3.61
CA ILE A 188 11.55 -17.11 3.04
C ILE A 188 11.42 -16.58 1.62
N ASN A 189 11.01 -17.45 0.68
CA ASN A 189 10.81 -17.07 -0.72
C ASN A 189 12.02 -16.34 -1.32
N ASN A 190 13.24 -16.84 -1.07
CA ASN A 190 14.49 -16.22 -1.53
C ASN A 190 14.64 -14.76 -1.09
N ASN A 191 14.14 -14.44 0.11
CA ASN A 191 14.11 -13.09 0.69
C ASN A 191 13.28 -12.09 -0.14
N ILE A 192 12.31 -12.58 -0.93
CA ILE A 192 11.39 -11.77 -1.73
C ILE A 192 10.02 -11.74 -1.02
N PRO A 193 9.50 -10.54 -0.65
CA PRO A 193 8.16 -10.40 -0.08
C PRO A 193 7.06 -10.94 -1.00
N TYR A 194 5.97 -11.42 -0.41
CA TYR A 194 4.74 -11.72 -1.12
C TYR A 194 3.85 -10.47 -1.25
N PHE A 195 4.44 -9.33 -1.58
CA PHE A 195 3.69 -8.12 -1.93
C PHE A 195 3.31 -8.18 -3.40
N THR A 196 2.06 -7.83 -3.70
CA THR A 196 1.58 -7.67 -5.07
C THR A 196 1.92 -6.28 -5.60
N ASP A 197 1.84 -6.06 -6.91
CA ASP A 197 1.99 -4.71 -7.48
C ASP A 197 1.01 -3.72 -6.84
N ALA A 198 -0.21 -4.17 -6.53
CA ALA A 198 -1.23 -3.37 -5.86
C ALA A 198 -0.81 -2.96 -4.43
N ASP A 199 -0.05 -3.79 -3.71
CA ASP A 199 0.47 -3.46 -2.37
C ASP A 199 1.52 -2.35 -2.39
N ILE A 200 2.21 -2.15 -3.52
CA ILE A 200 3.38 -1.26 -3.65
C ILE A 200 3.15 -0.07 -4.61
N THR A 201 1.91 0.14 -5.05
CA THR A 201 1.56 1.24 -5.97
C THR A 201 1.38 2.58 -5.26
N SER A 202 1.06 2.57 -3.97
CA SER A 202 0.78 3.78 -3.17
C SER A 202 1.82 3.99 -2.08
N THR A 203 2.22 5.23 -1.88
CA THR A 203 3.03 5.69 -0.74
C THR A 203 2.17 6.40 0.31
N GLU A 204 0.84 6.31 0.23
CA GLU A 204 -0.02 6.82 1.30
C GLU A 204 0.26 6.02 2.59
N ALA A 205 0.90 6.67 3.55
CA ALA A 205 1.27 6.04 4.81
C ALA A 205 0.02 5.55 5.56
N TYR A 206 0.06 4.31 6.02
CA TYR A 206 -1.01 3.72 6.81
C TYR A 206 -0.47 2.63 7.73
N GLU A 207 -1.24 2.34 8.76
CA GLU A 207 -1.08 1.16 9.60
C GLU A 207 -2.44 0.47 9.77
N SER A 208 -2.43 -0.85 9.84
CA SER A 208 -3.62 -1.67 10.00
C SER A 208 -3.31 -2.93 10.78
N TYR A 209 -3.96 -3.06 11.94
CA TYR A 209 -3.83 -4.20 12.83
C TYR A 209 -5.05 -5.10 12.70
N GLY A 210 -4.80 -6.37 12.39
CA GLY A 210 -5.87 -7.36 12.27
C GLY A 210 -6.65 -7.53 13.58
N GLU A 211 -7.90 -7.97 13.46
CA GLU A 211 -8.69 -8.38 14.61
C GLU A 211 -7.99 -9.53 15.34
N LEU A 212 -8.12 -9.57 16.66
CA LEU A 212 -7.69 -10.73 17.42
C LEU A 212 -8.48 -11.96 16.95
N ASP A 213 -7.82 -13.11 16.89
CA ASP A 213 -8.49 -14.35 16.49
C ASP A 213 -9.41 -14.89 17.61
N SER A 214 -10.02 -16.06 17.38
CA SER A 214 -10.95 -16.66 18.34
C SER A 214 -10.34 -17.04 19.69
N LEU A 215 -9.00 -17.11 19.79
CA LEU A 215 -8.26 -17.35 21.03
C LEU A 215 -7.72 -16.05 21.64
N GLY A 216 -8.05 -14.90 21.06
CA GLY A 216 -7.58 -13.58 21.48
C GLY A 216 -6.15 -13.28 21.03
N ARG A 217 -5.60 -14.05 20.08
CA ARG A 217 -4.23 -13.90 19.60
C ARG A 217 -4.16 -12.82 18.53
N VAL A 218 -3.05 -12.11 18.48
CA VAL A 218 -2.79 -11.13 17.41
C VAL A 218 -2.75 -11.81 16.04
N THR A 219 -3.15 -11.07 15.01
CA THR A 219 -3.08 -11.50 13.61
C THR A 219 -2.18 -10.53 12.83
N ALA A 220 -2.12 -10.66 11.50
CA ALA A 220 -1.20 -9.87 10.69
C ALA A 220 -1.38 -8.35 10.89
N ALA A 221 -0.25 -7.65 11.04
CA ALA A 221 -0.16 -6.20 11.01
C ALA A 221 0.40 -5.77 9.64
N ASN A 222 -0.22 -4.76 9.02
CA ASN A 222 0.17 -4.24 7.72
C ASN A 222 0.40 -2.75 7.82
N ALA A 223 1.42 -2.25 7.11
CA ALA A 223 1.67 -0.83 6.98
C ALA A 223 2.30 -0.47 5.63
N VAL A 224 2.14 0.79 5.28
CA VAL A 224 3.10 1.55 4.48
C VAL A 224 3.70 2.57 5.44
N LEU A 225 4.93 2.29 5.85
CA LEU A 225 5.67 3.08 6.82
C LEU A 225 6.32 4.27 6.12
N GLY A 226 6.28 5.42 6.78
CA GLY A 226 6.87 6.68 6.33
C GLY A 226 7.04 7.60 7.54
N VAL A 227 7.70 8.74 7.35
CA VAL A 227 7.96 9.72 8.41
C VAL A 227 6.67 10.23 9.07
N GLU A 228 5.55 10.15 8.36
CA GLU A 228 4.21 10.56 8.81
C GLU A 228 3.69 9.72 9.99
N LEU A 229 4.17 8.48 10.13
CA LEU A 229 3.75 7.57 11.21
C LEU A 229 4.74 7.54 12.36
N MET A 230 5.98 8.00 12.16
CA MET A 230 7.00 7.93 13.20
C MET A 230 6.63 8.81 14.41
N PRO A 231 6.90 8.35 15.66
CA PRO A 231 6.51 9.08 16.85
C PRO A 231 7.23 10.42 16.97
N THR A 232 6.52 11.43 17.47
CA THR A 232 7.08 12.74 17.84
C THR A 232 7.10 12.96 19.36
N THR A 233 6.66 11.95 20.11
CA THR A 233 6.55 11.95 21.57
C THR A 233 7.19 10.70 22.14
N GLU A 234 7.61 10.77 23.40
CA GLU A 234 8.10 9.62 24.14
C GLU A 234 7.02 8.52 24.24
N ARG A 235 7.49 7.27 24.21
CA ARG A 235 6.66 6.07 24.31
C ARG A 235 5.87 6.02 25.61
N GLY A 236 4.58 5.74 25.51
CA GLY A 236 3.68 5.57 26.64
C GLY A 236 3.84 4.23 27.36
N ASP A 237 3.14 4.10 28.50
CA ASP A 237 3.09 2.85 29.24
C ASP A 237 2.19 1.82 28.53
N ILE A 238 2.67 0.59 28.47
CA ILE A 238 1.98 -0.56 27.88
C ILE A 238 1.76 -1.71 28.88
N SER A 239 2.08 -1.48 30.16
CA SER A 239 2.12 -2.50 31.20
C SER A 239 0.78 -3.21 31.45
N ASP A 240 -0.34 -2.54 31.16
CA ASP A 240 -1.68 -3.10 31.34
C ASP A 240 -2.02 -4.21 30.32
N ILE A 241 -1.37 -4.23 29.16
CA ILE A 241 -1.60 -5.25 28.14
C ILE A 241 -0.91 -6.55 28.55
N LYS A 242 -1.66 -7.65 28.60
CA LYS A 242 -1.14 -9.00 28.82
C LYS A 242 -1.59 -9.86 27.64
N PRO A 243 -0.74 -10.03 26.61
CA PRO A 243 -1.10 -10.81 25.44
C PRO A 243 -1.34 -12.28 25.80
N THR A 244 -1.82 -13.06 24.84
CA THR A 244 -1.98 -14.51 25.01
C THR A 244 -0.66 -15.18 25.39
N GLY A 245 -0.73 -16.20 26.24
CA GLY A 245 0.46 -16.90 26.74
C GLY A 245 1.33 -16.08 27.70
N TRP A 246 0.85 -14.95 28.23
CA TRP A 246 1.63 -14.14 29.16
C TRP A 246 1.84 -14.84 30.52
N GLN A 247 2.98 -15.53 30.68
CA GLN A 247 3.45 -16.11 31.94
C GLN A 247 4.88 -15.65 32.23
N GLN A 248 5.00 -14.46 32.83
CA GLN A 248 6.30 -13.87 33.08
C GLN A 248 7.17 -14.72 34.02
N ALA A 249 8.47 -14.77 33.71
CA ALA A 249 9.47 -15.56 34.43
C ALA A 249 10.82 -14.85 34.47
N LYS A 250 11.64 -15.17 35.48
CA LYS A 250 12.95 -14.57 35.70
C LYS A 250 14.09 -15.58 35.50
N TYR A 251 15.10 -15.19 34.73
CA TYR A 251 16.25 -16.02 34.36
C TYR A 251 17.56 -15.24 34.49
N ALA A 252 18.59 -15.86 35.08
CA ALA A 252 19.87 -15.19 35.31
C ALA A 252 20.65 -14.88 34.01
N ASN A 253 20.46 -15.69 32.96
CA ASN A 253 21.08 -15.53 31.65
C ASN A 253 20.30 -14.61 30.70
N VAL A 254 19.18 -14.03 31.13
CA VAL A 254 18.40 -13.07 30.33
C VAL A 254 18.75 -11.65 30.76
N SER A 255 19.09 -10.79 29.80
CA SER A 255 19.37 -9.37 30.09
C SER A 255 18.15 -8.68 30.72
N GLY A 256 18.36 -8.06 31.88
CA GLY A 256 17.29 -7.48 32.69
C GLY A 256 16.42 -8.52 33.42
N GLY A 257 16.76 -9.81 33.32
CA GLY A 257 16.17 -10.90 34.08
C GLY A 257 14.82 -11.41 33.59
N TRP A 258 13.98 -10.55 33.02
CA TRP A 258 12.62 -10.91 32.59
C TRP A 258 12.60 -11.58 31.22
N LEU A 259 11.98 -12.77 31.14
CA LEU A 259 11.91 -13.58 29.92
C LEU A 259 11.10 -12.90 28.81
N TYR A 260 9.90 -12.40 29.14
CA TYR A 260 8.96 -11.93 28.12
C TYR A 260 8.87 -10.41 28.05
N ASN A 261 8.89 -9.91 26.82
CA ASN A 261 8.48 -8.56 26.44
C ASN A 261 7.06 -8.58 25.90
N ARG A 262 6.40 -7.42 26.00
CA ARG A 262 5.22 -7.11 25.19
C ARG A 262 5.76 -6.63 23.84
N SER A 263 6.00 -7.57 22.95
CA SER A 263 6.62 -7.32 21.67
C SER A 263 5.59 -6.77 20.70
N HIS A 264 5.92 -5.62 20.13
CA HIS A 264 5.16 -5.01 19.05
C HIS A 264 5.28 -5.86 17.78
N LEU A 265 4.22 -5.97 16.98
CA LEU A 265 4.32 -6.51 15.62
C LEU A 265 4.94 -5.49 14.68
N ILE A 266 4.55 -4.22 14.82
CA ILE A 266 5.20 -3.07 14.20
C ILE A 266 5.66 -2.16 15.32
N GLY A 267 6.98 -2.01 15.46
CA GLY A 267 7.62 -1.29 16.55
C GLY A 267 7.14 0.16 16.70
N HIS A 268 7.11 0.62 17.95
CA HIS A 268 6.73 2.00 18.31
C HIS A 268 7.52 3.05 17.52
N GLN A 269 8.82 2.83 17.26
CA GLN A 269 9.64 3.76 16.48
C GLN A 269 9.15 3.98 15.04
N LEU A 270 8.33 3.07 14.51
CA LEU A 270 7.83 3.12 13.13
C LEU A 270 6.41 3.72 13.04
N THR A 271 5.61 3.65 14.11
CA THR A 271 4.19 4.05 14.08
C THR A 271 3.69 4.86 15.27
N GLY A 272 4.51 5.02 16.30
CA GLY A 272 4.13 5.68 17.55
C GLY A 272 3.09 4.93 18.38
N GLU A 273 2.72 3.70 18.00
CA GLU A 273 1.70 2.93 18.72
C GLU A 273 2.21 2.40 20.07
N ASP A 274 1.45 2.68 21.13
CA ASP A 274 1.73 2.24 22.50
C ASP A 274 0.94 0.97 22.87
N ALA A 275 -0.09 1.11 23.72
CA ALA A 275 -0.81 0.01 24.37
C ALA A 275 -1.90 -0.61 23.48
N ASN A 276 -1.57 -0.90 22.23
CA ASN A 276 -2.51 -1.51 21.29
C ASN A 276 -2.50 -3.04 21.41
N ALA A 277 -3.58 -3.59 21.98
CA ALA A 277 -3.73 -5.04 22.18
C ALA A 277 -3.67 -5.87 20.88
N ARG A 278 -3.89 -5.26 19.70
CA ARG A 278 -3.79 -5.92 18.39
C ARG A 278 -2.37 -5.88 17.80
N ASN A 279 -1.49 -5.05 18.37
CA ASN A 279 -0.11 -4.91 17.96
C ASN A 279 0.86 -5.56 18.97
N LEU A 280 0.39 -6.08 20.10
CA LEU A 280 1.26 -6.61 21.16
C LEU A 280 1.10 -8.11 21.33
N MET A 281 2.21 -8.84 21.20
CA MET A 281 2.30 -10.27 21.50
C MET A 281 3.31 -10.56 22.61
N THR A 282 3.18 -11.74 23.21
CA THR A 282 4.20 -12.22 24.15
C THR A 282 5.39 -12.73 23.33
N GLY A 283 6.48 -11.96 23.34
CA GLY A 283 7.75 -12.31 22.70
C GLY A 283 8.84 -12.46 23.75
N THR A 284 9.80 -13.36 23.55
CA THR A 284 10.97 -13.42 24.46
C THR A 284 11.82 -12.16 24.32
N ARG A 285 12.67 -11.90 25.32
CA ARG A 285 13.61 -10.80 25.28
C ARG A 285 14.57 -10.93 24.10
N TRP A 286 15.10 -12.13 23.85
CA TRP A 286 15.97 -12.39 22.71
C TRP A 286 15.23 -12.21 21.38
N PHE A 287 14.03 -12.75 21.22
CA PHE A 287 13.23 -12.60 20.01
C PHE A 287 12.99 -11.12 19.68
N ASN A 288 12.67 -10.33 20.70
CA ASN A 288 12.42 -8.91 20.56
C ASN A 288 13.68 -8.14 20.16
N VAL A 289 14.81 -8.35 20.86
CA VAL A 289 16.01 -7.51 20.74
C VAL A 289 16.99 -8.03 19.69
N GLU A 290 17.24 -9.34 19.64
CA GLU A 290 18.21 -9.94 18.71
C GLU A 290 17.53 -10.41 17.41
N GLY A 291 16.23 -10.72 17.46
CA GLY A 291 15.47 -11.22 16.33
C GLY A 291 14.88 -10.10 15.46
N MET A 292 13.93 -9.34 16.02
CA MET A 292 13.15 -8.34 15.26
C MET A 292 13.86 -7.00 15.13
N LEU A 293 14.39 -6.46 16.23
CA LEU A 293 14.90 -5.08 16.31
C LEU A 293 15.91 -4.71 15.20
N PRO A 294 16.86 -5.56 14.78
CA PRO A 294 17.79 -5.19 13.70
C PRO A 294 17.10 -4.84 12.38
N PHE A 295 15.99 -5.51 12.05
CA PHE A 295 15.19 -5.22 10.86
C PHE A 295 14.38 -3.94 11.03
N GLU A 296 13.83 -3.73 12.21
CA GLU A 296 13.07 -2.52 12.54
C GLU A 296 13.98 -1.29 12.50
N ASN A 297 15.21 -1.37 13.01
CA ASN A 297 16.19 -0.28 12.96
C ASN A 297 16.64 -0.01 11.53
N PHE A 298 16.83 -1.04 10.70
CA PHE A 298 17.17 -0.83 9.30
C PHE A 298 16.05 -0.09 8.54
N VAL A 299 14.80 -0.44 8.82
CA VAL A 299 13.62 0.23 8.23
C VAL A 299 13.49 1.67 8.73
N ALA A 300 13.62 1.90 10.04
CA ALA A 300 13.56 3.24 10.63
C ALA A 300 14.64 4.15 10.04
N ASN A 301 15.89 3.69 10.03
CA ASN A 301 17.02 4.43 9.46
C ASN A 301 16.81 4.81 7.99
N TYR A 302 16.28 3.89 7.18
CA TYR A 302 15.97 4.18 5.78
C TYR A 302 14.93 5.30 5.65
N ILE A 303 13.83 5.21 6.40
CA ILE A 303 12.76 6.21 6.38
C ILE A 303 13.30 7.57 6.83
N GLU A 304 14.07 7.64 7.91
CA GLU A 304 14.62 8.90 8.43
C GLU A 304 15.64 9.55 7.49
N GLN A 305 16.47 8.75 6.82
CA GLN A 305 17.52 9.28 5.94
C GLN A 305 16.99 9.73 4.58
N THR A 306 15.89 9.14 4.11
CA THR A 306 15.41 9.31 2.74
C THR A 306 14.04 9.97 2.64
N GLU A 307 13.27 9.98 3.73
CA GLU A 307 11.83 10.32 3.76
C GLU A 307 10.98 9.46 2.80
N ASN A 308 11.50 8.29 2.38
CA ASN A 308 10.80 7.33 1.54
C ASN A 308 9.94 6.38 2.36
N HIS A 309 9.15 5.55 1.66
CA HIS A 309 8.20 4.63 2.24
C HIS A 309 8.62 3.17 2.15
N VAL A 310 8.17 2.38 3.13
CA VAL A 310 8.39 0.94 3.19
C VAL A 310 7.06 0.22 3.33
N ARG A 311 6.73 -0.63 2.35
CA ARG A 311 5.64 -1.59 2.50
C ARG A 311 6.07 -2.66 3.50
N TYR A 312 5.34 -2.78 4.61
CA TYR A 312 5.74 -3.59 5.76
C TYR A 312 4.61 -4.50 6.24
N ARG A 313 4.91 -5.78 6.51
CA ARG A 313 3.94 -6.73 7.04
C ARG A 313 4.59 -7.66 8.05
N VAL A 314 3.96 -7.83 9.21
CA VAL A 314 4.37 -8.80 10.22
C VAL A 314 3.21 -9.74 10.52
N THR A 315 3.46 -11.04 10.35
CA THR A 315 2.45 -12.09 10.54
C THR A 315 2.91 -13.11 11.58
N PRO A 316 2.27 -13.14 12.76
CA PRO A 316 2.55 -14.16 13.77
C PRO A 316 2.21 -15.58 13.30
N ALA A 317 3.09 -16.53 13.58
CA ALA A 317 2.90 -17.94 13.25
C ALA A 317 2.61 -18.75 14.52
N PHE A 318 1.38 -19.26 14.64
CA PHE A 318 0.95 -20.13 15.73
C PHE A 318 0.83 -21.58 15.26
N GLU A 319 1.25 -22.52 16.10
CA GLU A 319 0.99 -23.95 15.89
C GLU A 319 -0.32 -24.34 16.59
N GLY A 320 -1.34 -24.71 15.82
CA GLY A 320 -2.64 -25.12 16.35
C GLY A 320 -3.26 -24.09 17.30
N ASP A 321 -3.62 -24.54 18.50
CA ASP A 321 -4.27 -23.74 19.54
C ASP A 321 -3.28 -23.08 20.52
N ASN A 322 -1.97 -23.09 20.20
CA ASN A 322 -0.97 -22.47 21.05
C ASN A 322 -1.27 -20.98 21.29
N LEU A 323 -1.16 -20.54 22.53
CA LEU A 323 -1.39 -19.15 22.93
C LEU A 323 -0.17 -18.26 22.67
N LEU A 324 1.02 -18.85 22.58
CA LEU A 324 2.26 -18.17 22.23
C LEU A 324 2.61 -18.46 20.76
N ALA A 325 2.98 -17.43 20.01
CA ALA A 325 3.44 -17.65 18.64
C ALA A 325 4.82 -18.31 18.66
N SER A 326 5.04 -19.25 17.74
CA SER A 326 6.35 -19.90 17.56
C SER A 326 7.38 -18.95 16.93
N GLY A 327 6.92 -17.87 16.31
CA GLY A 327 7.73 -16.84 15.65
C GLY A 327 6.86 -15.90 14.83
N VAL A 328 7.49 -15.05 14.04
CA VAL A 328 6.82 -14.14 13.11
C VAL A 328 7.45 -14.23 11.73
N TYR A 329 6.62 -14.09 10.70
CA TYR A 329 7.07 -13.70 9.38
C TYR A 329 7.16 -12.18 9.31
N MET A 330 8.26 -11.65 8.82
CA MET A 330 8.46 -10.22 8.60
C MET A 330 8.79 -9.99 7.14
N GLU A 331 8.08 -9.05 6.53
CA GLU A 331 8.27 -8.63 5.14
C GLU A 331 8.44 -7.12 5.06
N GLY A 332 9.44 -6.67 4.31
CA GLY A 332 9.72 -5.26 4.05
C GLY A 332 10.12 -5.04 2.61
N LEU A 333 9.61 -3.98 1.99
CA LEU A 333 10.00 -3.52 0.66
C LEU A 333 9.97 -1.99 0.59
N SER A 334 11.09 -1.36 0.26
CA SER A 334 11.14 0.08 -0.02
C SER A 334 10.49 0.40 -1.36
N ILE A 335 9.51 1.32 -1.37
CA ILE A 335 8.60 1.51 -2.51
C ILE A 335 9.27 2.32 -3.61
N GLU A 336 9.87 3.46 -3.26
CA GLU A 336 10.42 4.45 -4.21
C GLU A 336 11.63 3.95 -4.98
N ASP A 337 12.44 3.08 -4.37
CA ASP A 337 13.61 2.46 -5.00
C ASP A 337 13.34 1.02 -5.48
N ASN A 338 12.08 0.58 -5.42
CA ASN A 338 11.63 -0.74 -5.85
C ASN A 338 12.43 -1.89 -5.18
N GLY A 339 12.62 -1.77 -3.87
CA GLY A 339 13.28 -2.76 -3.02
C GLY A 339 14.82 -2.78 -3.14
N ALA A 340 15.43 -1.75 -3.73
CA ALA A 340 16.89 -1.72 -3.89
C ALA A 340 17.62 -1.61 -2.54
N THR A 341 17.06 -0.89 -1.57
CA THR A 341 17.63 -0.74 -0.23
C THR A 341 17.02 -1.71 0.76
N ILE A 342 15.68 -1.76 0.85
CA ILE A 342 14.96 -2.68 1.73
C ILE A 342 14.23 -3.69 0.89
N GLN A 343 14.66 -4.94 0.97
CA GLN A 343 13.88 -6.09 0.52
C GLN A 343 14.17 -7.27 1.43
N PHE A 344 13.17 -7.74 2.15
CA PHE A 344 13.30 -8.95 2.93
C PHE A 344 11.97 -9.68 3.12
N ASN A 345 12.07 -11.00 3.23
CA ASN A 345 10.99 -11.89 3.65
C ASN A 345 11.62 -12.98 4.51
N ILE A 346 11.38 -12.92 5.81
CA ILE A 346 12.10 -13.73 6.79
C ILE A 346 11.15 -14.34 7.81
N TYR A 347 11.62 -15.38 8.46
CA TYR A 347 10.99 -15.94 9.66
C TYR A 347 11.92 -15.78 10.86
N VAL A 348 11.45 -15.09 11.90
CA VAL A 348 12.15 -14.89 13.17
C VAL A 348 11.51 -15.80 14.24
N PRO A 349 12.27 -16.70 14.88
CA PRO A 349 11.73 -17.66 15.85
C PRO A 349 11.56 -17.00 17.23
N ASN A 350 10.43 -17.20 17.88
CA ASN A 350 10.17 -16.72 19.23
C ASN A 350 10.81 -17.67 20.25
N ILE A 351 12.12 -17.55 20.42
CA ILE A 351 12.94 -18.41 21.28
C ILE A 351 13.76 -17.56 22.24
N GLN A 352 14.23 -18.17 23.33
CA GLN A 352 15.25 -17.60 24.19
C GLN A 352 16.34 -18.65 24.34
N PRO A 353 17.61 -18.34 24.01
CA PRO A 353 18.70 -19.28 24.23
C PRO A 353 18.69 -19.84 25.66
N ASP A 354 18.89 -21.15 25.76
CA ASP A 354 18.87 -21.94 27.00
C ASP A 354 17.56 -21.92 27.79
N VAL A 355 16.44 -21.51 27.18
CA VAL A 355 15.10 -21.57 27.80
C VAL A 355 14.16 -22.36 26.90
N GLU A 356 13.60 -23.44 27.44
CA GLU A 356 12.53 -24.20 26.80
C GLU A 356 11.18 -23.53 27.10
N ILE A 357 10.42 -23.26 26.04
CA ILE A 357 9.14 -22.56 26.11
C ILE A 357 8.02 -23.53 25.76
N ASN A 358 7.01 -23.59 26.64
CA ASN A 358 5.75 -24.23 26.32
C ASN A 358 4.85 -23.24 25.59
N TYR A 359 4.80 -23.34 24.25
CA TYR A 359 4.00 -22.43 23.43
C TYR A 359 2.48 -22.55 23.65
N ALA A 360 2.01 -23.65 24.24
CA ALA A 360 0.59 -23.84 24.52
C ALA A 360 0.05 -22.80 25.51
N ASP A 361 0.82 -22.47 26.55
CA ASP A 361 0.39 -21.59 27.64
C ASP A 361 1.39 -20.49 28.03
N GLY A 362 2.61 -20.52 27.49
CA GLY A 362 3.69 -19.58 27.75
C GLY A 362 4.56 -19.91 28.97
N SER A 363 4.34 -21.01 29.68
CA SER A 363 5.24 -21.47 30.74
C SER A 363 6.63 -21.80 30.17
N SER A 364 7.66 -21.75 31.02
CA SER A 364 9.05 -21.95 30.59
C SER A 364 9.89 -22.66 31.65
N VAL A 365 10.95 -23.34 31.20
CA VAL A 365 11.95 -23.99 32.04
C VAL A 365 13.35 -23.81 31.43
N GLY A 366 14.38 -23.70 32.27
CA GLY A 366 15.77 -23.63 31.83
C GLY A 366 16.74 -23.96 32.96
N PRO A 367 18.05 -24.04 32.68
CA PRO A 367 19.05 -24.28 33.71
C PRO A 367 19.25 -23.08 34.64
N GLU A 368 18.96 -21.87 34.16
CA GLU A 368 19.19 -20.59 34.87
C GLU A 368 17.88 -19.94 35.39
N GLY A 369 16.77 -20.70 35.43
CA GLY A 369 15.46 -20.23 35.88
C GLY A 369 14.31 -21.17 35.48
N PRO A 370 13.04 -20.87 35.82
CA PRO A 370 12.58 -19.64 36.47
C PRO A 370 12.96 -19.57 37.95
N THR A 371 13.49 -18.44 38.41
CA THR A 371 13.78 -18.23 39.83
C THR A 371 12.50 -17.99 40.63
N GLN A 372 12.31 -18.66 41.77
CA GLN A 372 11.14 -18.48 42.65
C GLN A 372 11.16 -17.15 43.44
N ASP A 373 12.23 -16.38 43.32
CA ASP A 373 12.44 -15.13 44.05
C ASP A 373 12.10 -13.94 43.14
N GLU A 374 11.16 -13.09 43.57
CA GLU A 374 10.90 -11.79 42.94
C GLU A 374 12.13 -10.86 43.00
N SER A 375 13.12 -11.19 43.84
CA SER A 375 14.43 -10.55 43.84
C SER A 375 15.44 -11.33 42.99
N LEU A 376 15.50 -11.06 41.69
CA LEU A 376 16.77 -11.27 40.99
C LEU A 376 17.79 -10.28 41.59
N PRO A 377 19.04 -10.69 41.84
CA PRO A 377 20.07 -9.74 42.22
C PRO A 377 20.18 -8.67 41.12
N ASN A 378 20.26 -7.40 41.53
CA ASN A 378 20.76 -6.34 40.66
C ASN A 378 22.14 -6.77 40.17
N LEU A 379 22.23 -7.34 38.97
CA LEU A 379 23.48 -7.48 38.23
C LEU A 379 23.84 -6.12 37.62
N ASN A 380 23.97 -5.14 38.50
CA ASN A 380 24.64 -3.88 38.25
C ASN A 380 25.50 -3.61 39.50
N GLN A 381 26.61 -4.36 39.61
CA GLN A 381 27.94 -3.91 40.05
C GLN A 381 28.84 -5.08 40.48
N SER A 382 30.07 -5.03 39.95
CA SER A 382 31.30 -5.70 40.42
C SER A 382 31.56 -7.15 39.97
N SER A 383 32.25 -7.26 38.83
CA SER A 383 33.29 -8.28 38.68
C SER A 383 34.63 -7.64 39.05
N THR A 384 35.03 -7.81 40.30
CA THR A 384 36.43 -7.70 40.72
C THR A 384 37.00 -9.12 40.74
N VAL A 385 37.92 -9.41 39.83
CA VAL A 385 38.78 -10.60 39.92
C VAL A 385 40.23 -10.12 39.79
N SER A 386 40.92 -10.06 40.92
CA SER A 386 42.38 -9.88 41.00
C SER A 386 43.10 -11.23 40.95
N GLU A 387 44.06 -11.30 40.02
CA GLU A 387 45.38 -11.96 40.08
C GLU A 387 45.55 -13.33 40.74
N THR A 388 45.93 -14.33 39.93
CA THR A 388 47.28 -14.92 40.04
C THR A 388 47.68 -15.68 38.75
N ALA A 389 48.82 -15.29 38.16
CA ALA A 389 49.49 -15.94 37.02
C ALA A 389 50.45 -17.05 37.48
N PRO A 390 50.82 -18.02 36.60
CA PRO A 390 52.11 -17.94 35.88
C PRO A 390 52.00 -18.51 34.43
N ALA A 391 52.90 -18.38 33.44
CA ALA A 391 54.27 -17.91 33.29
C ALA A 391 54.48 -17.37 31.85
N ALA A 392 55.55 -16.60 31.67
CA ALA A 392 55.89 -15.81 30.49
C ALA A 392 56.42 -16.59 29.27
N GLU A 393 56.17 -16.06 28.04
CA GLU A 393 57.26 -15.78 27.06
C GLU A 393 56.88 -14.71 26.00
N SER A 394 57.64 -13.60 26.05
CA SER A 394 58.03 -12.61 25.01
C SER A 394 57.02 -11.82 24.15
N ALA A 395 57.11 -10.49 24.30
CA ALA A 395 56.44 -9.40 23.56
C ALA A 395 57.17 -9.02 22.22
N PRO A 396 56.73 -8.03 21.39
CA PRO A 396 56.48 -6.63 21.80
C PRO A 396 55.17 -5.97 21.34
N ALA A 397 54.54 -5.29 22.31
CA ALA A 397 53.83 -4.00 22.28
C ALA A 397 53.07 -3.53 21.02
N THR A 398 51.74 -3.45 21.14
CA THR A 398 50.99 -2.24 20.74
C THR A 398 49.84 -2.03 21.74
N THR A 399 49.71 -0.80 22.22
CA THR A 399 48.98 -0.33 23.41
C THR A 399 47.46 -0.40 23.30
N ALA A 400 46.80 -0.81 24.38
CA ALA A 400 45.39 -0.57 24.68
C ALA A 400 45.10 0.93 24.93
N PRO A 401 43.88 1.45 24.72
CA PRO A 401 43.52 2.78 25.17
C PRO A 401 42.95 2.78 26.61
N ALA A 402 43.19 3.92 27.26
CA ALA A 402 43.08 4.16 28.69
C ALA A 402 41.67 4.59 29.14
N SER A 403 41.40 4.33 30.42
CA SER A 403 40.38 4.99 31.22
C SER A 403 40.59 6.52 31.26
N GLY A 404 39.57 7.29 30.87
CA GLY A 404 39.51 8.75 31.00
C GLY A 404 40.24 9.51 29.89
N GLY A 405 39.61 9.64 28.72
CA GLY A 405 40.15 10.39 27.59
C GLY A 405 39.96 11.89 27.74
N ASP A 406 40.97 12.66 27.31
CA ASP A 406 40.90 14.11 27.16
C ASP A 406 40.07 14.47 25.92
N VAL A 407 38.85 14.97 26.14
CA VAL A 407 37.89 15.33 25.08
C VAL A 407 38.44 16.39 24.12
N SER A 408 39.42 17.20 24.54
CA SER A 408 40.03 18.23 23.70
C SER A 408 40.78 17.69 22.47
N SER A 409 41.10 16.40 22.48
CA SER A 409 41.73 15.71 21.34
C SER A 409 40.73 15.29 20.24
N VAL A 410 39.43 15.30 20.55
CA VAL A 410 38.35 14.85 19.65
C VAL A 410 37.42 16.01 19.29
N ASP A 411 37.10 16.88 20.25
CA ASP A 411 36.34 18.11 20.05
C ASP A 411 37.19 19.16 19.32
N ALA A 412 37.17 19.10 17.98
CA ALA A 412 37.97 19.97 17.12
C ALA A 412 37.53 21.44 17.16
N ASN A 413 36.28 21.69 17.57
CA ASN A 413 35.69 23.02 17.57
C ASN A 413 35.69 23.68 18.98
N GLY A 414 35.99 22.90 20.03
CA GLY A 414 36.19 23.35 21.40
C GLY A 414 34.90 23.74 22.13
N ASN A 415 33.73 23.28 21.69
CA ASN A 415 32.44 23.60 22.31
C ASN A 415 32.05 22.66 23.46
N GLY A 416 32.87 21.67 23.78
CA GLY A 416 32.64 20.66 24.82
C GLY A 416 31.69 19.54 24.40
N GLN A 417 31.31 19.46 23.12
CA GLN A 417 30.51 18.38 22.54
C GLN A 417 31.20 17.78 21.31
N VAL A 418 31.11 16.47 21.17
CA VAL A 418 31.72 15.71 20.09
C VAL A 418 30.62 15.21 19.15
N THR A 419 30.70 15.60 17.89
CA THR A 419 29.83 15.09 16.84
C THR A 419 30.28 13.70 16.37
N ILE A 420 29.37 12.92 15.77
CA ILE A 420 29.69 11.64 15.13
C ILE A 420 30.84 11.81 14.11
N LYS A 421 30.87 12.94 13.40
CA LYS A 421 31.92 13.25 12.43
C LYS A 421 33.29 13.43 13.09
N GLU A 422 33.36 14.12 14.22
CA GLU A 422 34.59 14.32 14.99
C GLU A 422 35.09 13.00 15.59
N ALA A 423 34.20 12.19 16.15
CA ALA A 423 34.54 10.87 16.66
C ALA A 423 35.06 9.92 15.55
N LYS A 424 34.43 9.89 14.37
CA LYS A 424 34.92 9.13 13.20
C LYS A 424 36.28 9.64 12.72
N ALA A 425 36.48 10.96 12.70
CA ALA A 425 37.76 11.56 12.31
C ALA A 425 38.90 11.25 13.29
N ALA A 426 38.57 11.09 14.58
CA ALA A 426 39.49 10.63 15.62
C ALA A 426 39.73 9.11 15.61
N GLY A 427 39.10 8.37 14.69
CA GLY A 427 39.34 6.94 14.48
C GLY A 427 38.45 6.01 15.30
N PHE A 428 37.39 6.51 15.92
CA PHE A 428 36.44 5.67 16.65
C PHE A 428 35.46 4.99 15.71
N SER A 429 35.18 3.71 15.98
CA SER A 429 34.11 2.95 15.33
C SER A 429 32.76 3.25 15.98
N MET A 430 31.69 3.23 15.17
CA MET A 430 30.31 3.45 15.63
C MET A 430 29.54 2.12 15.71
N PRO A 431 28.46 2.04 16.52
CA PRO A 431 27.99 3.07 17.44
C PRO A 431 28.86 3.19 18.70
N ILE A 432 28.82 4.37 19.32
CA ILE A 432 29.46 4.63 20.62
C ILE A 432 28.41 4.42 21.72
N TYR A 433 28.59 3.38 22.54
CA TYR A 433 27.67 3.01 23.60
C TYR A 433 27.87 3.85 24.87
N SER A 434 26.85 3.85 25.74
CA SER A 434 26.78 4.62 26.99
C SER A 434 27.86 4.31 28.02
N ASP A 435 28.55 3.18 27.87
CA ASP A 435 29.71 2.79 28.68
C ASP A 435 31.05 3.34 28.15
N HIS A 436 31.06 3.96 26.96
CA HIS A 436 32.25 4.55 26.35
C HIS A 436 32.51 5.96 26.90
N TRP A 437 33.76 6.28 27.23
CA TRP A 437 34.13 7.56 27.87
C TRP A 437 33.78 8.81 27.03
N LEU A 438 33.68 8.65 25.70
CA LEU A 438 33.32 9.72 24.77
C LEU A 438 31.81 10.02 24.79
N TYR A 439 30.97 9.04 25.14
CA TYR A 439 29.51 9.11 25.08
C TYR A 439 28.91 10.31 25.83
N PRO A 440 29.33 10.68 27.06
CA PRO A 440 28.78 11.83 27.77
C PRO A 440 28.97 13.18 27.08
N TYR A 441 29.86 13.24 26.08
CA TYR A 441 30.14 14.42 25.28
C TYR A 441 29.45 14.38 23.91
N MET A 442 28.74 13.30 23.57
CA MET A 442 28.04 13.14 22.31
C MET A 442 26.53 13.33 22.51
N ASP A 443 25.83 13.74 21.44
CA ASP A 443 24.38 13.99 21.45
C ASP A 443 23.62 12.69 21.16
N ASP A 444 23.13 12.05 22.22
CA ASP A 444 22.16 10.94 22.18
C ASP A 444 20.74 11.54 22.25
N ARG A 445 20.06 11.57 21.10
CA ARG A 445 18.79 12.30 20.95
C ARG A 445 17.57 11.50 21.35
N ASP A 446 17.65 10.18 21.22
CA ASP A 446 16.63 9.19 21.49
C ASP A 446 16.81 8.48 22.83
N GLY A 447 17.97 8.67 23.48
CA GLY A 447 18.23 8.26 24.86
C GLY A 447 18.39 6.76 25.02
N ASP A 448 18.72 6.05 23.95
CA ASP A 448 18.81 4.59 23.90
C ASP A 448 20.14 4.04 24.44
N GLY A 449 21.10 4.95 24.73
CA GLY A 449 22.42 4.58 25.21
C GLY A 449 23.44 4.36 24.12
N MET A 450 23.19 4.82 22.88
CA MET A 450 24.05 4.65 21.71
C MET A 450 24.14 5.97 20.93
N VAL A 451 25.31 6.27 20.36
CA VAL A 451 25.48 7.42 19.47
C VAL A 451 26.18 7.02 18.18
N GLY A 452 25.56 7.34 17.05
CA GLY A 452 26.12 7.14 15.71
C GLY A 452 25.67 5.89 14.99
N GLU A 453 24.44 5.42 15.28
CA GLU A 453 23.73 4.41 14.50
C GLU A 453 23.66 4.71 12.99
#